data_AF-A0A6I7NZ48-F1
#
_entry.id   AF-A0A6I7NZ48-F1
#
_cell.length_a   1.000
_cell.length_b   1.000
_cell.length_c   1.000
_cell.angle_alpha   90.00
_cell.angle_beta   90.00
_cell.angle_gamma   90.00
#
_symmetry.space_group_name_H-M   'P 1'
#
loop_
_entity.id
_entity.type
_entity.pdbx_description
1 polymer ?
#
loop_
_entity_poly.entity_id
_entity_poly.type
_entity_poly.pdbx_seq_one_letter_code
_entity_poly.pdbx_strand_id
1 'polypeptide(L)'
;MPEIWPALNSMQVDDENRLWISTIVEDFDIYEWWLLEESGELITRFEWPRDELIEVVRNGYMYTRETDEETGLQQIVRYKIVMDEV
;
A
#
# COMPACT_ATOMS: atom_id res chain seq x y z
N MET A 1 -10.98 21.50 0.43
CA MET A 1 -11.06 20.05 0.72
C MET A 1 -12.52 19.68 0.96
N PRO A 2 -12.97 18.46 0.64
CA PRO A 2 -14.31 18.01 0.97
C PRO A 2 -14.52 17.98 2.48
N GLU A 3 -15.77 18.18 2.91
CA GLU A 3 -16.15 18.09 4.32
C GLU A 3 -16.10 16.64 4.84
N ILE A 4 -16.29 15.66 3.94
CA ILE A 4 -16.19 14.22 4.24
C ILE A 4 -15.32 13.57 3.17
N TRP A 5 -14.29 12.86 3.61
CA TRP A 5 -13.44 12.06 2.73
C TRP A 5 -13.98 10.63 2.59
N PRO A 6 -13.75 9.97 1.43
CA PRO A 6 -13.92 8.53 1.33
C PRO A 6 -13.08 7.81 2.39
N ALA A 7 -13.64 6.74 2.97
CA ALA A 7 -12.88 5.92 3.93
C ALA A 7 -11.72 5.16 3.24
N LEU A 8 -11.91 4.79 1.97
CA LEU A 8 -10.96 3.98 1.19
C LEU A 8 -10.47 4.77 -0.02
N ASN A 9 -9.20 4.59 -0.36
CA ASN A 9 -8.56 5.19 -1.54
C ASN A 9 -8.25 4.16 -2.64
N SER A 10 -7.74 2.98 -2.27
CA SER A 10 -7.36 1.91 -3.20
C SER A 10 -7.62 0.55 -2.57
N MET A 11 -7.81 -0.46 -3.42
CA MET A 11 -7.95 -1.86 -3.05
C MET A 11 -7.32 -2.74 -4.14
N GLN A 12 -6.54 -3.73 -3.73
CA GLN A 12 -5.95 -4.73 -4.62
C GLN A 12 -5.85 -6.10 -3.93
N VAL A 13 -5.75 -7.15 -4.73
CA VAL A 13 -5.62 -8.54 -4.27
C VAL A 13 -4.27 -9.07 -4.72
N ASP A 14 -3.53 -9.72 -3.82
CA ASP A 14 -2.27 -10.37 -4.16
C ASP A 14 -2.45 -11.83 -4.62
N ASP A 15 -1.35 -12.52 -4.90
CA ASP A 15 -1.36 -13.90 -5.36
C ASP A 15 -1.58 -14.95 -4.27
N GLU A 16 -1.76 -14.51 -3.01
CA GLU A 16 -2.16 -15.34 -1.87
C GLU A 16 -3.61 -15.07 -1.45
N ASN A 17 -4.41 -14.42 -2.31
CA ASN A 17 -5.81 -14.02 -2.07
C ASN A 17 -5.99 -13.02 -0.90
N ARG A 18 -4.94 -12.33 -0.47
CA ARG A 18 -5.05 -11.29 0.57
C ARG A 18 -5.51 -9.98 -0.03
N LEU A 19 -6.32 -9.24 0.73
CA LEU A 19 -6.81 -7.92 0.38
C LEU A 19 -5.87 -6.85 0.94
N TRP A 20 -5.40 -5.96 0.07
CA TRP A 20 -4.61 -4.78 0.41
C TRP A 20 -5.48 -3.55 0.20
N ILE A 21 -5.75 -2.80 1.25
CA ILE A 21 -6.65 -1.64 1.22
C ILE A 21 -5.92 -0.42 1.77
N SER A 22 -5.90 0.69 1.04
CA SER A 22 -5.37 1.96 1.54
C SER A 22 -6.51 2.86 2.04
N THR A 23 -6.40 3.41 3.24
CA THR A 23 -7.36 4.40 3.79
C THR A 23 -6.84 5.82 3.65
N ILE A 24 -7.74 6.82 3.71
CA ILE A 24 -7.37 8.24 3.74
C ILE A 24 -7.26 8.66 5.21
N VAL A 25 -6.06 9.06 5.63
CA VAL A 25 -5.77 9.55 6.98
C VAL A 25 -5.57 11.08 6.97
N GLU A 26 -5.42 11.69 8.14
CA GLU A 26 -5.24 13.15 8.27
C GLU A 26 -3.92 13.65 7.67
N ASP A 27 -2.88 12.82 7.74
CA ASP A 27 -1.60 13.08 7.10
C ASP A 27 -1.68 12.74 5.61
N PHE A 28 -1.55 13.77 4.76
CA PHE A 28 -1.67 13.63 3.32
C PHE A 28 -0.39 13.14 2.64
N ASP A 29 0.71 12.98 3.37
CA ASP A 29 1.96 12.48 2.82
C ASP A 29 2.02 10.95 2.87
N ILE A 30 1.08 10.30 3.58
CA ILE A 30 1.02 8.84 3.74
C ILE A 30 -0.36 8.25 3.39
N TYR A 31 -0.35 6.95 3.15
CA TYR A 31 -1.52 6.09 3.28
C TYR A 31 -1.32 5.13 4.45
N GLU A 32 -2.38 4.87 5.21
CA GLU A 32 -2.44 3.68 6.07
C GLU A 32 -2.98 2.52 5.23
N TRP A 33 -2.17 1.48 5.06
CA TRP A 33 -2.53 0.26 4.37
C TRP A 33 -2.95 -0.83 5.35
N TRP A 34 -4.04 -1.49 5.05
CA TRP A 34 -4.56 -2.64 5.76
C TRP A 34 -4.36 -3.87 4.90
N LEU A 35 -3.70 -4.87 5.47
CA LEU A 35 -3.59 -6.20 4.88
C LEU A 35 -4.58 -7.12 5.58
N LEU A 36 -5.48 -7.73 4.80
CA LEU A 36 -6.53 -8.60 5.31
C LEU A 36 -6.48 -9.97 4.61
N GLU A 37 -6.89 -11.00 5.34
CA GLU A 37 -7.20 -12.30 4.77
C GLU A 37 -8.41 -12.19 3.82
N GLU A 38 -8.62 -13.20 2.97
CA GLU A 38 -9.81 -13.29 2.10
C GLU A 38 -11.12 -13.22 2.90
N SER A 39 -11.09 -13.69 4.16
CA SER A 39 -12.23 -13.61 5.09
C SER A 39 -12.58 -12.18 5.52
N GLY A 40 -11.68 -11.22 5.32
CA GLY A 40 -11.74 -9.86 5.86
C GLY A 40 -11.12 -9.72 7.26
N GLU A 41 -10.50 -10.77 7.79
CA GLU A 41 -9.73 -10.69 9.04
C GLU A 41 -8.47 -9.84 8.83
N LEU A 42 -8.21 -8.91 9.76
CA LEU A 42 -7.05 -8.03 9.67
C LEU A 42 -5.77 -8.78 10.04
N ILE A 43 -4.82 -8.83 9.12
CA ILE A 43 -3.48 -9.38 9.36
C ILE A 43 -2.59 -8.30 9.99
N THR A 44 -2.49 -7.14 9.35
CA THR A 44 -1.66 -6.04 9.83
C THR A 44 -2.06 -4.69 9.23
N ARG A 45 -1.49 -3.62 9.77
CA ARG A 45 -1.52 -2.27 9.21
C ARG A 45 -0.11 -1.71 9.12
N PHE A 46 0.14 -0.88 8.12
CA PHE A 46 1.40 -0.17 7.97
C PHE A 46 1.18 1.16 7.23
N GLU A 47 2.07 2.11 7.47
CA GLU A 47 2.10 3.39 6.76
C GLU A 47 2.99 3.27 5.54
N TRP A 48 2.59 3.91 4.43
CA TRP A 48 3.36 3.94 3.19
C TRP A 48 3.31 5.32 2.55
N PRO A 49 4.42 5.86 2.02
CA PRO A 49 4.44 7.16 1.35
C PRO A 49 3.44 7.23 0.19
N ARG A 50 2.75 8.36 0.06
CA ARG A 50 1.69 8.54 -0.95
C ARG A 50 2.23 8.66 -2.37
N ASP A 51 3.45 9.14 -2.49
CA ASP A 51 4.20 9.35 -3.73
C ASP A 51 4.89 8.08 -4.25
N GLU A 52 5.05 7.07 -3.41
CA GLU A 52 5.55 5.73 -3.77
C GLU A 52 4.40 4.76 -4.05
N LEU A 53 3.80 4.85 -5.23
CA LEU A 53 2.59 4.11 -5.55
C LEU A 53 2.83 2.60 -5.62
N ILE A 54 2.08 1.81 -4.84
CA ILE A 54 2.06 0.35 -4.98
C ILE A 54 1.35 -0.03 -6.30
N GLU A 55 2.08 -0.67 -7.20
CA GLU A 55 1.56 -1.11 -8.51
C GLU A 55 1.05 -2.55 -8.47
N VAL A 56 1.78 -3.43 -7.79
CA VAL A 56 1.42 -4.83 -7.65
C VAL A 56 2.08 -5.45 -6.42
N VAL A 57 1.37 -6.37 -5.76
CA VAL A 57 1.96 -7.27 -4.76
C VAL A 57 1.90 -8.67 -5.31
N ARG A 58 3.06 -9.33 -5.41
CA ARG A 58 3.15 -10.67 -5.98
C ARG A 58 4.41 -11.40 -5.55
N ASN A 59 4.30 -12.72 -5.37
CA ASN A 59 5.40 -13.63 -5.04
C ASN A 59 6.17 -13.20 -3.77
N GLY A 60 5.48 -12.68 -2.76
CA GLY A 60 6.10 -12.18 -1.52
C GLY A 60 6.87 -10.86 -1.66
N TYR A 61 6.64 -10.11 -2.75
CA TYR A 61 7.21 -8.78 -2.96
C TYR A 61 6.13 -7.74 -3.23
N MET A 62 6.35 -6.54 -2.71
CA MET A 62 5.61 -5.33 -3.06
C MET A 62 6.40 -4.54 -4.09
N TYR A 63 5.79 -4.19 -5.21
CA TYR A 63 6.40 -3.42 -6.29
C TYR A 63 5.80 -2.02 -6.31
N THR A 64 6.65 -1.01 -6.19
CA THR A 64 6.26 0.39 -6.16
C THR A 64 6.80 1.14 -7.37
N ARG A 65 6.06 2.15 -7.82
CA ARG A 65 6.55 3.14 -8.75
C ARG A 65 7.03 4.35 -7.97
N GLU A 66 8.32 4.61 -8.07
CA GLU A 66 8.97 5.74 -7.41
C GLU A 66 9.49 6.71 -8.47
N THR A 67 9.49 8.00 -8.15
CA THR A 67 10.02 9.05 -9.02
C THR A 67 11.25 9.63 -8.35
N ASP A 68 12.40 9.56 -9.03
CA ASP A 68 13.62 10.21 -8.58
C ASP A 68 13.41 11.74 -8.57
N GLU A 69 13.54 12.37 -7.40
CA GLU A 69 13.23 13.79 -7.23
C GLU A 69 14.15 14.72 -8.03
N GLU A 70 15.41 14.32 -8.25
CA GLU A 70 16.41 15.14 -8.94
C GLU A 70 16.22 15.11 -10.46
N THR A 71 15.89 13.95 -11.01
CA THR A 71 15.88 13.68 -12.46
C THR A 71 14.48 13.52 -13.04
N GLY A 72 13.46 13.28 -12.20
CA GLY A 72 12.10 12.94 -12.60
C GLY A 72 11.95 11.56 -13.24
N LEU A 73 12.99 10.73 -13.21
CA LEU A 73 12.94 9.38 -13.76
C LEU A 73 12.06 8.49 -12.89
N GLN A 74 11.17 7.73 -13.54
CA GLN A 74 10.34 6.74 -12.87
C GLN A 74 10.99 5.37 -12.91
N GLN A 75 10.97 4.68 -11.77
CA GLN A 75 11.52 3.35 -11.61
C GLN A 75 10.55 2.43 -10.87
N ILE A 76 10.69 1.13 -11.09
CA ILE A 76 10.01 0.11 -10.29
C ILE A 76 10.97 -0.40 -9.24
N VAL A 77 10.64 -0.16 -7.98
CA VAL A 77 11.39 -0.67 -6.82
C VAL A 77 10.60 -1.84 -6.24
N ARG A 78 11.32 -2.83 -5.72
CA ARG A 78 10.69 -4.00 -5.09
C ARG A 78 11.14 -4.12 -3.64
N TYR A 79 10.17 -4.34 -2.76
CA TYR A 79 10.36 -4.56 -1.33
C TYR A 79 9.99 -6.00 -1.00
N LYS A 80 10.85 -6.69 -0.25
CA LYS A 80 10.54 -8.03 0.24
C LYS A 80 9.58 -7.92 1.42
N ILE A 81 8.46 -8.63 1.36
CA ILE A 81 7.52 -8.69 2.47
C ILE A 81 8.07 -9.71 3.48
N VAL A 82 8.16 -9.29 4.74
CA VAL A 82 8.53 -10.14 5.86
C VAL A 82 7.46 -9.94 6.93
N MET A 83 6.87 -11.05 7.38
CA MET A 83 5.95 -11.07 8.51
C MET A 83 6.72 -11.63 9.70
N ASP A 84 6.81 -10.86 10.78
CA ASP A 84 7.33 -11.37 12.04
C ASP A 84 6.20 -12.12 12.77
N GLU A 85 6.48 -13.32 13.28
CA GLU A 85 5.58 -14.01 14.19
C GLU A 85 5.55 -13.27 15.54
N VAL A 86 4.34 -12.99 16.05
CA VAL A 86 4.11 -12.31 17.33
C VAL A 86 4.17 -13.29 18.50
#